data_AF-A0A1I0QY48-F1
#
_entry.id   AF-A0A1I0QY48-F1
#
_cell.length_a   1.000
_cell.length_b   1.000
_cell.length_c   1.000
_cell.angle_alpha   90.00
_cell.angle_beta   90.00
_cell.angle_gamma   90.00
#
_symmetry.space_group_name_H-M   'P 1'
#
loop_
_entity.id
_entity.type
_entity.pdbx_description
1 polymer ?
#
loop_
_entity_poly.entity_id
_entity_poly.type
_entity_poly.pdbx_seq_one_letter_code
_entity_poly.pdbx_strand_id
1 'polypeptide(L)'
;MKEQSKIPTGKVQRAAKFVKTGAKVGGNYVKHYAKKAVNPSLGKEELHADNARDIYNSLSELKGSALKVAQMMSMDKNMLPAAYQDQFSMAQYSAPPLSYPLVVKTFQQYLKQSPSEIYDSFTKNAVNAASIGQVHQATLNGKKLAVKIQYPGVASSVKSDLKLVRPFAVRMMNLNEKDLDHYMEEVETRLMEETDYNLEVQRSVEISAACDHIEHLRFPKYYPELSSDRIITMDWLDGKVLKEFIKSNPSQEARNKVGQAMWDFYDYQIHTLRQVHADPHPGNFIIGNDDTLGIIDFGCVKVIPDEFYNPYFKLLRKEMLSANNELEETFIQLQFIYEDDTREDKDYFSGVVKELMVLLGKPFHQEEFDFGDDAYFQRIFELGEVISKSKKFRESEKARGARDGLYINRTYFGLYSILNELKAKVVTNKPELKAVAV
;
A
#
# COMPACT_ATOMS: atom_id res chain seq x y z
N MET A 1 -25.16 4.43 6.54
CA MET A 1 -24.66 3.03 6.58
C MET A 1 -25.30 2.31 7.75
N LYS A 2 -25.62 1.00 7.64
CA LYS A 2 -26.10 0.21 8.80
C LYS A 2 -24.92 -0.07 9.74
N GLU A 3 -25.01 0.42 10.98
CA GLU A 3 -24.04 0.11 12.04
C GLU A 3 -24.10 -1.39 12.40
N GLN A 4 -22.96 -1.98 12.74
CA GLN A 4 -22.91 -3.37 13.17
C GLN A 4 -22.71 -3.45 14.68
N SER A 5 -23.57 -4.24 15.32
CA SER A 5 -23.51 -4.49 16.77
C SER A 5 -22.60 -5.66 17.15
N LYS A 6 -22.13 -6.47 16.18
CA LYS A 6 -21.24 -7.61 16.39
C LYS A 6 -20.26 -7.80 15.22
N ILE A 7 -18.98 -8.02 15.54
CA ILE A 7 -17.93 -8.43 14.60
C ILE A 7 -17.51 -9.87 14.96
N PRO A 8 -17.35 -10.80 14.01
CA PRO A 8 -16.85 -12.14 14.31
C PRO A 8 -15.38 -12.09 14.77
N THR A 9 -15.16 -12.30 16.06
CA THR A 9 -13.82 -12.30 16.67
C THR A 9 -13.24 -13.71 16.83
N GLY A 10 -14.08 -14.75 16.85
CA GLY A 10 -13.66 -16.13 17.09
C GLY A 10 -13.19 -16.86 15.82
N LYS A 11 -12.08 -17.62 15.91
CA LYS A 11 -11.48 -18.39 14.80
C LYS A 11 -12.49 -19.28 14.06
N VAL A 12 -13.38 -19.96 14.80
CA VAL A 12 -14.40 -20.87 14.24
C VAL A 12 -15.46 -20.10 13.44
N GLN A 13 -15.94 -18.97 13.97
CA GLN A 13 -16.94 -18.14 13.29
C GLN A 13 -16.38 -17.56 11.99
N ARG A 14 -15.11 -17.15 12.00
CA ARG A 14 -14.41 -16.65 10.81
C ARG A 14 -14.18 -17.74 9.77
N ALA A 15 -13.74 -18.95 10.18
CA ALA A 15 -13.56 -20.09 9.28
C ALA A 15 -14.86 -20.54 8.59
N ALA A 16 -15.99 -20.54 9.31
CA ALA A 16 -17.28 -20.93 8.74
C ALA A 16 -17.73 -20.04 7.57
N LYS A 17 -17.36 -18.74 7.59
CA LYS A 17 -17.63 -17.80 6.48
C LYS A 17 -16.84 -18.19 5.23
N PHE A 18 -15.58 -18.56 5.39
CA PHE A 18 -14.73 -19.00 4.28
C PHE A 18 -15.17 -20.33 3.67
N VAL A 19 -15.65 -21.28 4.48
CA VAL A 19 -16.22 -22.54 3.95
C VAL A 19 -17.41 -22.25 3.01
N LYS A 20 -18.31 -21.35 3.42
CA LYS A 20 -19.43 -20.91 2.57
C LYS A 20 -18.96 -20.27 1.27
N THR A 21 -17.91 -19.45 1.32
CA THR A 21 -17.32 -18.83 0.13
C THR A 21 -16.66 -19.85 -0.79
N GLY A 22 -15.93 -20.82 -0.22
CA GLY A 22 -15.33 -21.92 -0.99
C GLY A 22 -16.38 -22.72 -1.77
N ALA A 23 -17.53 -23.00 -1.16
CA ALA A 23 -18.64 -23.67 -1.84
C ALA A 23 -19.20 -22.85 -3.02
N LYS A 24 -19.36 -21.53 -2.85
CA LYS A 24 -19.80 -20.63 -3.93
C LYS A 24 -18.81 -20.57 -5.08
N VAL A 25 -17.53 -20.36 -4.78
CA VAL A 25 -16.45 -20.34 -5.78
C VAL A 25 -16.38 -21.68 -6.52
N GLY A 26 -16.49 -22.80 -5.81
CA GLY A 26 -16.58 -24.13 -6.42
C GLY A 26 -17.78 -24.28 -7.37
N GLY A 27 -18.94 -23.78 -6.96
CA GLY A 27 -20.14 -23.71 -7.80
C GLY A 27 -19.93 -22.87 -9.08
N ASN A 28 -19.24 -21.72 -8.97
CA ASN A 28 -18.92 -20.87 -10.12
C ASN A 28 -18.01 -21.61 -11.12
N TYR A 29 -17.03 -22.38 -10.64
CA TYR A 29 -16.21 -23.24 -11.50
C TYR A 29 -17.05 -24.31 -12.22
N VAL A 30 -17.92 -25.02 -11.51
CA VAL A 30 -18.81 -26.03 -12.11
C VAL A 30 -19.70 -25.40 -13.19
N LYS A 31 -20.31 -24.25 -12.88
CA LYS A 31 -21.12 -23.46 -13.84
C LYS A 31 -20.31 -23.08 -15.07
N HIS A 32 -19.08 -22.58 -14.90
CA HIS A 32 -18.21 -22.18 -16.01
C HIS A 32 -17.84 -23.37 -16.90
N TYR A 33 -17.40 -24.49 -16.32
CA TYR A 33 -17.01 -25.66 -17.11
C TYR A 33 -18.20 -26.31 -17.82
N ALA A 34 -19.39 -26.31 -17.21
CA ALA A 34 -20.62 -26.75 -17.88
C ALA A 34 -20.95 -25.88 -19.10
N LYS A 35 -20.87 -24.55 -18.96
CA LYS A 35 -21.05 -23.61 -20.09
C LYS A 35 -19.97 -23.79 -21.16
N LYS A 36 -18.71 -24.03 -20.75
CA LYS A 36 -17.58 -24.22 -21.67
C LYS A 36 -17.68 -25.52 -22.47
N ALA A 37 -18.27 -26.56 -21.89
CA ALA A 37 -18.55 -27.80 -22.62
C ALA A 37 -19.54 -27.59 -23.78
N VAL A 38 -20.44 -26.61 -23.66
CA VAL A 38 -21.39 -26.21 -24.72
C VAL A 38 -20.81 -25.12 -25.64
N ASN A 39 -19.94 -24.25 -25.12
CA ASN A 39 -19.28 -23.19 -25.85
C ASN A 39 -17.76 -23.17 -25.58
N PRO A 40 -16.94 -23.86 -26.40
CA PRO A 40 -15.50 -24.01 -26.14
C PRO A 40 -14.69 -22.71 -26.16
N SER A 41 -15.17 -21.66 -26.86
CA SER A 41 -14.51 -20.35 -26.92
C SER A 41 -14.79 -19.45 -25.70
N LEU A 42 -15.58 -19.93 -24.73
CA LEU A 42 -15.88 -19.18 -23.53
C LEU A 42 -14.61 -18.89 -22.70
N GLY A 43 -14.29 -17.60 -22.60
CA GLY A 43 -13.22 -17.08 -21.75
C GLY A 43 -13.57 -17.11 -20.26
N LYS A 44 -12.62 -16.71 -19.40
CA LYS A 44 -12.76 -16.79 -17.94
C LYS A 44 -13.32 -15.50 -17.32
N GLU A 45 -13.70 -14.51 -18.12
CA GLU A 45 -14.10 -13.18 -17.63
C GLU A 45 -15.31 -13.26 -16.68
N GLU A 46 -16.38 -13.97 -17.07
CA GLU A 46 -17.57 -14.17 -16.23
C GLU A 46 -17.21 -14.91 -14.93
N LEU A 47 -16.36 -15.94 -15.01
CA LEU A 47 -15.91 -16.71 -13.86
C LEU A 47 -15.10 -15.84 -12.88
N HIS A 48 -14.20 -15.01 -13.40
CA HIS A 48 -13.42 -14.09 -12.58
C HIS A 48 -14.30 -13.03 -11.91
N ALA A 49 -15.29 -12.47 -12.62
CA ALA A 49 -16.22 -11.51 -12.06
C ALA A 49 -17.10 -12.10 -10.95
N ASP A 50 -17.66 -13.30 -11.16
CA ASP A 50 -18.47 -13.98 -10.14
C ASP A 50 -17.63 -14.34 -8.90
N ASN A 51 -16.42 -14.87 -9.09
CA ASN A 51 -15.51 -15.20 -7.98
C ASN A 51 -15.03 -13.95 -7.23
N ALA A 52 -14.68 -12.88 -7.94
CA ALA A 52 -14.27 -11.62 -7.34
C ALA A 52 -15.35 -11.08 -6.40
N ARG A 53 -16.61 -11.08 -6.85
CA ARG A 53 -17.76 -10.64 -6.07
C ARG A 53 -17.97 -11.51 -4.82
N ASP A 54 -17.95 -12.83 -4.94
CA ASP A 54 -18.20 -13.73 -3.82
C ASP A 54 -17.07 -13.72 -2.78
N ILE A 55 -15.82 -13.64 -3.22
CA ILE A 55 -14.66 -13.52 -2.32
C ILE A 55 -14.70 -12.17 -1.62
N TYR A 56 -14.89 -11.07 -2.34
CA TYR A 56 -14.99 -9.72 -1.78
C TYR A 56 -16.06 -9.61 -0.69
N ASN A 57 -17.26 -10.14 -0.96
CA ASN A 57 -18.35 -10.11 0.02
C ASN A 57 -17.97 -10.82 1.33
N SER A 58 -17.23 -11.94 1.24
CA SER A 58 -16.75 -12.67 2.41
C SER A 58 -15.70 -11.88 3.20
N LEU A 59 -14.73 -11.29 2.50
CA LEU A 59 -13.68 -10.47 3.10
C LEU A 59 -14.28 -9.22 3.78
N SER A 60 -15.28 -8.59 3.14
CA SER A 60 -16.02 -7.44 3.69
C SER A 60 -16.83 -7.80 4.94
N GLU A 61 -17.47 -8.96 4.98
CA GLU A 61 -18.20 -9.42 6.17
C GLU A 61 -17.27 -9.66 7.39
N LEU A 62 -16.03 -10.07 7.15
CA LEU A 62 -15.05 -10.36 8.19
C LEU A 62 -14.35 -9.12 8.75
N LYS A 63 -14.24 -8.06 7.93
CA LYS A 63 -13.55 -6.80 8.21
C LYS A 63 -12.09 -6.95 8.68
N GLY A 64 -11.45 -5.82 8.94
CA GLY A 64 -10.11 -5.76 9.50
C GLY A 64 -9.10 -6.40 8.57
N SER A 65 -8.34 -7.35 9.09
CA SER A 65 -7.25 -8.01 8.36
C SER A 65 -7.70 -8.63 7.05
N ALA A 66 -8.81 -9.37 7.01
CA ALA A 66 -9.31 -9.99 5.77
C ALA A 66 -9.64 -8.95 4.67
N LEU A 67 -10.27 -7.83 5.03
CA LEU A 67 -10.61 -6.77 4.09
C LEU A 67 -9.35 -6.00 3.63
N LYS A 68 -8.40 -5.80 4.54
CA LYS A 68 -7.12 -5.17 4.23
C LYS A 68 -6.25 -6.05 3.35
N VAL A 69 -6.28 -7.38 3.48
CA VAL A 69 -5.66 -8.30 2.51
C VAL A 69 -6.20 -8.03 1.10
N ALA A 70 -7.53 -7.94 0.94
CA ALA A 70 -8.14 -7.60 -0.35
C ALA A 70 -7.65 -6.24 -0.90
N GLN A 71 -7.57 -5.22 -0.03
CA GLN A 71 -7.05 -3.90 -0.41
C GLN A 71 -5.58 -3.97 -0.82
N MET A 72 -4.74 -4.70 -0.09
CA MET A 72 -3.32 -4.82 -0.41
C MET A 72 -3.09 -5.56 -1.72
N MET A 73 -3.88 -6.61 -1.98
CA MET A 73 -3.84 -7.35 -3.24
C MET A 73 -4.36 -6.51 -4.42
N SER A 74 -5.32 -5.60 -4.22
CA SER A 74 -5.85 -4.76 -5.31
C SER A 74 -4.91 -3.66 -5.77
N MET A 75 -3.97 -3.25 -4.92
CA MET A 75 -2.92 -2.30 -5.26
C MET A 75 -1.85 -2.90 -6.19
N ASP A 76 -1.64 -4.21 -6.15
CA ASP A 76 -0.71 -4.91 -7.04
C ASP A 76 -1.39 -5.24 -8.39
N LYS A 77 -1.62 -4.20 -9.20
CA LYS A 77 -2.33 -4.24 -10.50
C LYS A 77 -1.76 -5.26 -11.50
N ASN A 78 -0.53 -5.73 -11.31
CA ASN A 78 0.12 -6.69 -12.20
C ASN A 78 -0.10 -8.16 -11.78
N MET A 79 -0.62 -8.40 -10.57
CA MET A 79 -0.74 -9.75 -9.99
C MET A 79 -2.15 -10.33 -10.05
N LEU A 80 -3.19 -9.49 -10.22
CA LEU A 80 -4.59 -9.91 -10.21
C LEU A 80 -5.26 -9.69 -11.57
N PRO A 81 -6.21 -10.55 -11.99
CA PRO A 81 -7.10 -10.22 -13.11
C PRO A 81 -7.94 -8.97 -12.80
N ALA A 82 -8.24 -8.15 -13.82
CA ALA A 82 -8.92 -6.86 -13.68
C ALA A 82 -10.21 -6.92 -12.85
N ALA A 83 -11.05 -7.95 -13.05
CA ALA A 83 -12.29 -8.13 -12.30
C ALA A 83 -12.09 -8.20 -10.77
N TYR A 84 -10.97 -8.77 -10.31
CA TYR A 84 -10.63 -8.79 -8.88
C TYR A 84 -10.10 -7.44 -8.41
N GLN A 85 -9.29 -6.75 -9.22
CA GLN A 85 -8.81 -5.41 -8.90
C GLN A 85 -9.97 -4.43 -8.69
N ASP A 86 -10.89 -4.40 -9.66
CA ASP A 86 -12.07 -3.52 -9.62
C ASP A 86 -12.91 -3.81 -8.39
N GLN A 87 -13.22 -5.09 -8.14
CA GLN A 87 -14.05 -5.47 -7.00
C GLN A 87 -13.35 -5.21 -5.66
N PHE A 88 -12.06 -5.53 -5.53
CA PHE A 88 -11.32 -5.36 -4.28
C PHE A 88 -10.97 -3.89 -4.02
N SER A 89 -10.95 -3.02 -5.03
CA SER A 89 -10.85 -1.57 -4.82
C SER A 89 -12.01 -1.04 -3.96
N MET A 90 -13.17 -1.70 -3.98
CA MET A 90 -14.32 -1.36 -3.13
C MET A 90 -14.04 -1.57 -1.63
N ALA A 91 -13.03 -2.38 -1.28
CA ALA A 91 -12.60 -2.62 0.09
C ALA A 91 -12.21 -1.32 0.81
N GLN A 92 -11.71 -0.35 0.04
CA GLN A 92 -11.34 0.98 0.53
C GLN A 92 -12.53 1.77 1.10
N TYR A 93 -13.77 1.41 0.73
CA TYR A 93 -14.97 2.20 1.06
C TYR A 93 -15.94 1.49 2.02
N SER A 94 -15.63 0.26 2.47
CA SER A 94 -16.68 -0.67 2.93
C SER A 94 -16.46 -1.29 4.31
N ALA A 95 -16.09 -0.49 5.32
CA ALA A 95 -16.12 -0.93 6.71
C ALA A 95 -17.21 -0.17 7.51
N PRO A 96 -18.35 -0.82 7.84
CA PRO A 96 -19.34 -0.23 8.75
C PRO A 96 -18.70 0.16 10.09
N PRO A 97 -18.98 1.34 10.64
CA PRO A 97 -18.41 1.75 11.92
C PRO A 97 -18.91 0.84 13.06
N LEU A 98 -18.08 0.71 14.09
CA LEU A 98 -18.43 0.19 15.40
C LEU A 98 -19.53 1.06 16.00
N SER A 99 -20.41 0.41 16.75
CA SER A 99 -21.33 1.12 17.63
C SER A 99 -20.57 1.85 18.73
N TYR A 100 -21.09 3.00 19.18
CA TYR A 100 -20.50 3.79 20.26
C TYR A 100 -20.23 2.98 21.56
N PRO A 101 -21.09 2.02 21.98
CA PRO A 101 -20.76 1.16 23.13
C PRO A 101 -19.48 0.34 22.97
N LEU A 102 -19.16 -0.12 21.76
CA LEU A 102 -17.90 -0.84 21.50
C LEU A 102 -16.70 0.10 21.54
N VAL A 103 -16.87 1.35 21.11
CA VAL A 103 -15.87 2.41 21.26
C VAL A 103 -15.57 2.65 22.74
N VAL A 104 -16.60 2.89 23.56
CA VAL A 104 -16.45 3.08 25.01
C VAL A 104 -15.78 1.89 25.68
N LYS A 105 -16.18 0.66 25.32
CA LYS A 105 -15.56 -0.56 25.84
C LYS A 105 -14.06 -0.65 25.50
N THR A 106 -13.68 -0.25 24.28
CA THR A 106 -12.27 -0.23 23.85
C THR A 106 -11.47 0.76 24.71
N PHE A 107 -12.01 1.96 24.89
CA PHE A 107 -11.45 2.98 25.77
C PHE A 107 -11.24 2.48 27.21
N GLN A 108 -12.26 1.90 27.83
CA GLN A 108 -12.17 1.34 29.19
C GLN A 108 -11.14 0.19 29.30
N GLN A 109 -11.00 -0.61 28.25
CA GLN A 109 -10.06 -1.73 28.25
C GLN A 109 -8.60 -1.24 28.20
N TYR A 110 -8.28 -0.31 27.29
CA TYR A 110 -6.90 0.07 26.97
C TYR A 110 -6.43 1.36 27.67
N LEU A 111 -7.32 2.32 27.92
CA LEU A 111 -7.00 3.58 28.60
C LEU A 111 -7.59 3.69 30.01
N LYS A 112 -8.39 2.69 30.45
CA LYS A 112 -9.05 2.65 31.78
C LYS A 112 -10.04 3.79 32.06
N GLN A 113 -10.33 4.60 31.06
CA GLN A 113 -11.27 5.72 31.09
C GLN A 113 -12.16 5.65 29.85
N SER A 114 -13.34 6.27 29.90
CA SER A 114 -14.24 6.46 28.76
C SER A 114 -13.85 7.71 27.95
N PRO A 115 -14.30 7.85 26.69
CA PRO A 115 -14.02 9.04 25.90
C PRO A 115 -14.46 10.35 26.59
N SER A 116 -15.59 10.34 27.29
CA SER A 116 -16.12 11.50 28.01
C SER A 116 -15.36 11.87 29.28
N GLU A 117 -14.49 10.99 29.78
CA GLU A 117 -13.62 11.28 30.93
C GLU A 117 -12.27 11.86 30.50
N ILE A 118 -11.89 11.65 29.23
CA ILE A 118 -10.61 12.11 28.67
C ILE A 118 -10.80 13.41 27.88
N TYR A 119 -11.84 13.50 27.06
CA TYR A 119 -12.06 14.60 26.11
C TYR A 119 -13.23 15.50 26.54
N ASP A 120 -13.10 16.80 26.25
CA ASP A 120 -14.18 17.79 26.47
C ASP A 120 -15.41 17.48 25.60
N SER A 121 -15.17 17.00 24.37
CA SER A 121 -16.22 16.48 23.49
C SER A 121 -15.69 15.33 22.65
N PHE A 122 -16.58 14.42 22.26
CA PHE A 122 -16.24 13.25 21.46
C PHE A 122 -17.44 12.84 20.59
N THR A 123 -17.24 12.66 19.28
CA THR A 123 -18.33 12.29 18.38
C THR A 123 -18.77 10.85 18.62
N LYS A 124 -20.09 10.62 18.75
CA LYS A 124 -20.62 9.24 18.89
C LYS A 124 -20.48 8.43 17.60
N ASN A 125 -20.66 9.10 16.47
CA ASN A 125 -20.50 8.52 15.14
C ASN A 125 -19.06 8.74 14.67
N ALA A 126 -18.49 7.74 14.02
CA ALA A 126 -17.21 7.88 13.34
C ALA A 126 -17.34 8.90 12.21
N VAL A 127 -16.35 9.78 12.09
CA VAL A 127 -16.27 10.76 11.00
C VAL A 127 -15.67 10.14 9.74
N ASN A 128 -14.82 9.13 9.90
CA ASN A 128 -14.22 8.41 8.79
C ASN A 128 -13.95 6.94 9.14
N ALA A 129 -13.93 6.08 8.13
CA ALA A 129 -13.46 4.70 8.28
C ALA A 129 -11.98 4.62 7.92
N ALA A 130 -11.19 3.90 8.71
CA ALA A 130 -9.80 3.56 8.40
C ALA A 130 -9.71 2.08 7.99
N SER A 131 -8.56 1.67 7.45
CA SER A 131 -8.31 0.29 6.98
C SER A 131 -8.72 -0.79 8.00
N ILE A 132 -8.23 -0.65 9.23
CA ILE A 132 -8.43 -1.62 10.33
C ILE A 132 -9.12 -0.99 11.54
N GLY A 133 -9.75 0.17 11.37
CA GLY A 133 -10.30 0.95 12.46
C GLY A 133 -11.25 2.04 11.99
N GLN A 134 -11.51 3.00 12.86
CA GLN A 134 -12.35 4.17 12.56
C GLN A 134 -11.84 5.40 13.27
N VAL A 135 -12.14 6.57 12.72
CA VAL A 135 -11.72 7.85 13.27
C VAL A 135 -12.93 8.58 13.86
N HIS A 136 -12.76 9.08 15.08
CA HIS A 136 -13.69 9.99 15.73
C HIS A 136 -13.06 11.37 15.85
N GLN A 137 -13.90 12.40 15.86
CA GLN A 137 -13.45 13.74 16.20
C GLN A 137 -13.66 13.96 17.70
N ALA A 138 -12.68 14.57 18.35
CA ALA A 138 -12.75 14.97 19.74
C ALA A 138 -12.28 16.41 19.92
N THR A 139 -12.55 16.98 21.09
CA THR A 139 -11.91 18.23 21.51
C THR A 139 -11.31 18.08 22.89
N LEU A 140 -10.14 18.70 23.09
CA LEU A 140 -9.47 18.75 24.38
C LEU A 140 -8.73 20.07 24.53
N ASN A 141 -9.00 20.81 25.60
CA ASN A 141 -8.37 22.10 25.90
C ASN A 141 -8.47 23.09 24.70
N GLY A 142 -9.63 23.11 24.04
CA GLY A 142 -9.89 23.96 22.87
C GLY A 142 -9.29 23.48 21.55
N LYS A 143 -8.53 22.38 21.52
CA LYS A 143 -7.99 21.79 20.29
C LYS A 143 -8.93 20.74 19.70
N LYS A 144 -9.01 20.67 18.37
CA LYS A 144 -9.65 19.55 17.67
C LYS A 144 -8.67 18.40 17.49
N LEU A 145 -9.12 17.19 17.77
CA LEU A 145 -8.32 15.97 17.71
C LEU A 145 -8.98 14.92 16.80
N ALA A 146 -8.14 14.15 16.13
CA ALA A 146 -8.53 12.90 15.47
C ALA A 146 -8.17 11.73 16.40
N VAL A 147 -9.16 10.87 16.68
CA VAL A 147 -8.98 9.68 17.51
C VAL A 147 -9.25 8.43 16.67
N LYS A 148 -8.17 7.75 16.26
CA LYS A 148 -8.20 6.52 15.46
C LYS A 148 -8.30 5.32 16.40
N ILE A 149 -9.35 4.53 16.25
CA ILE A 149 -9.68 3.37 17.10
C ILE A 149 -9.62 2.11 16.26
N GLN A 150 -8.80 1.15 16.66
CA GLN A 150 -8.70 -0.14 15.97
C GLN A 150 -9.96 -0.99 16.18
N TYR A 151 -10.38 -1.72 15.15
CA TYR A 151 -11.47 -2.69 15.30
C TYR A 151 -11.08 -3.85 16.23
N PRO A 152 -11.97 -4.28 17.14
CA PRO A 152 -11.67 -5.38 18.04
C PRO A 152 -11.33 -6.68 17.30
N GLY A 153 -10.24 -7.33 17.73
CA GLY A 153 -9.85 -8.65 17.26
C GLY A 153 -9.01 -8.68 15.97
N VAL A 154 -8.79 -7.54 15.30
CA VAL A 154 -8.05 -7.48 14.03
C VAL A 154 -6.63 -8.02 14.17
N ALA A 155 -5.84 -7.48 15.11
CA ALA A 155 -4.48 -7.93 15.38
C ALA A 155 -4.40 -9.45 15.61
N SER A 156 -5.30 -9.98 16.43
CA SER A 156 -5.34 -11.42 16.75
C SER A 156 -5.81 -12.31 15.58
N SER A 157 -6.46 -11.72 14.57
CA SER A 157 -7.04 -12.46 13.45
C SER A 157 -6.19 -12.49 12.20
N VAL A 158 -5.15 -11.65 12.08
CA VAL A 158 -4.27 -11.52 10.89
C VAL A 158 -3.82 -12.89 10.38
N LYS A 159 -3.14 -13.68 11.23
CA LYS A 159 -2.60 -14.99 10.83
C LYS A 159 -3.68 -15.98 10.41
N SER A 160 -4.80 -16.02 11.15
CA SER A 160 -5.90 -16.92 10.81
C SER A 160 -6.59 -16.53 9.51
N ASP A 161 -6.74 -15.22 9.27
CA ASP A 161 -7.37 -14.72 8.04
C ASP A 161 -6.50 -15.02 6.83
N LEU A 162 -5.19 -14.82 6.92
CA LEU A 162 -4.27 -15.11 5.83
C LEU A 162 -4.27 -16.59 5.46
N LYS A 163 -4.32 -17.49 6.46
CA LYS A 163 -4.48 -18.93 6.21
C LYS A 163 -5.78 -19.25 5.46
N LEU A 164 -6.85 -18.52 5.74
CA LEU A 164 -8.13 -18.69 5.07
C LEU A 164 -8.14 -18.07 3.65
N VAL A 165 -7.37 -17.00 3.42
CA VAL A 165 -7.24 -16.34 2.10
C VAL A 165 -6.30 -17.11 1.16
N ARG A 166 -5.27 -17.79 1.68
CA ARG A 166 -4.22 -18.46 0.87
C ARG A 166 -4.79 -19.31 -0.28
N PRO A 167 -5.81 -20.18 -0.09
CA PRO A 167 -6.35 -20.99 -1.20
C PRO A 167 -6.96 -20.17 -2.34
N PHE A 168 -7.55 -19.01 -2.03
CA PHE A 168 -8.06 -18.10 -3.05
C PHE A 168 -6.94 -17.34 -3.74
N ALA A 169 -5.92 -16.90 -2.99
CA ALA A 169 -4.74 -16.25 -3.55
C ALA A 169 -4.02 -17.17 -4.55
N VAL A 170 -3.79 -18.45 -4.22
CA VAL A 170 -3.24 -19.47 -5.15
C VAL A 170 -4.02 -19.53 -6.46
N ARG A 171 -5.35 -19.39 -6.39
CA ARG A 171 -6.21 -19.57 -7.57
C ARG A 171 -6.37 -18.30 -8.40
N MET A 172 -6.18 -17.14 -7.78
CA MET A 172 -6.37 -15.83 -8.37
C MET A 172 -5.07 -15.24 -8.91
N MET A 173 -3.96 -15.48 -8.22
CA MET A 173 -2.64 -14.96 -8.57
C MET A 173 -1.93 -15.97 -9.47
N ASN A 174 -1.25 -15.49 -10.52
CA ASN A 174 -0.52 -16.33 -11.45
C ASN A 174 0.92 -16.58 -10.98
N LEU A 175 1.11 -16.80 -9.68
CA LEU A 175 2.40 -16.98 -9.02
C LEU A 175 2.69 -18.47 -8.77
N ASN A 176 3.97 -18.85 -8.74
CA ASN A 176 4.36 -20.16 -8.23
C ASN A 176 4.23 -20.20 -6.69
N GLU A 177 4.36 -21.39 -6.08
CA GLU A 177 4.16 -21.55 -4.64
C GLU A 177 5.17 -20.77 -3.79
N LYS A 178 6.44 -20.69 -4.20
CA LYS A 178 7.50 -19.95 -3.48
C LYS A 178 7.24 -18.44 -3.50
N ASP A 179 6.92 -17.89 -4.67
CA ASP A 179 6.62 -16.46 -4.83
C ASP A 179 5.35 -16.08 -4.07
N LEU A 180 4.34 -16.96 -4.06
CA LEU A 180 3.14 -16.75 -3.28
C LEU A 180 3.42 -16.78 -1.77
N ASP A 181 4.23 -17.72 -1.28
CA ASP A 181 4.57 -17.79 0.14
C ASP A 181 5.35 -16.55 0.57
N HIS A 182 6.31 -16.09 -0.24
CA HIS A 182 7.02 -14.84 0.00
C HIS A 182 6.07 -13.64 0.06
N TYR A 183 5.15 -13.53 -0.91
CA TYR A 183 4.13 -12.50 -0.94
C TYR A 183 3.18 -12.56 0.27
N MET A 184 2.77 -13.76 0.70
CA MET A 184 1.85 -13.91 1.82
C MET A 184 2.51 -13.62 3.17
N GLU A 185 3.77 -14.02 3.36
CA GLU A 185 4.58 -13.66 4.54
C GLU A 185 4.76 -12.13 4.62
N GLU A 186 4.93 -11.51 3.46
CA GLU A 186 5.05 -10.08 3.33
C GLU A 186 3.76 -9.35 3.73
N VAL A 187 2.62 -9.81 3.21
CA VAL A 187 1.30 -9.32 3.63
C VAL A 187 1.05 -9.54 5.13
N GLU A 188 1.46 -10.69 5.69
CA GLU A 188 1.38 -10.95 7.15
C GLU A 188 2.15 -9.90 7.93
N THR A 189 3.41 -9.70 7.58
CA THR A 189 4.30 -8.76 8.27
C THR A 189 3.71 -7.36 8.30
N ARG A 190 3.25 -6.86 7.14
CA ARG A 190 2.64 -5.53 7.04
C ARG A 190 1.36 -5.40 7.84
N LEU A 191 0.47 -6.40 7.78
CA LEU A 191 -0.77 -6.36 8.56
C LEU A 191 -0.52 -6.40 10.07
N MET A 192 0.51 -7.13 10.50
CA MET A 192 0.91 -7.14 11.90
C MET A 192 1.46 -5.77 12.32
N GLU A 193 2.33 -5.15 11.52
CA GLU A 193 2.86 -3.80 11.76
C GLU A 193 1.74 -2.75 11.81
N GLU A 194 0.78 -2.77 10.87
CA GLU A 194 -0.36 -1.85 10.89
C GLU A 194 -1.22 -1.98 12.14
N THR A 195 -1.20 -3.14 12.82
CA THR A 195 -1.97 -3.34 14.05
C THR A 195 -1.27 -2.89 15.32
N ASP A 196 0.00 -2.48 15.23
CA ASP A 196 0.79 -1.97 16.34
C ASP A 196 0.75 -0.44 16.38
N TYR A 197 -0.27 0.10 17.06
CA TYR A 197 -0.46 1.54 17.17
C TYR A 197 0.58 2.25 18.04
N ASN A 198 1.27 1.55 18.95
CA ASN A 198 2.38 2.16 19.70
C ASN A 198 3.56 2.42 18.77
N LEU A 199 3.89 1.42 17.93
CA LEU A 199 4.92 1.55 16.92
C LEU A 199 4.56 2.64 15.88
N GLU A 200 3.29 2.70 15.45
CA GLU A 200 2.81 3.76 14.55
C GLU A 200 3.00 5.15 15.19
N VAL A 201 2.61 5.36 16.45
CA VAL A 201 2.78 6.65 17.14
C VAL A 201 4.25 7.02 17.28
N GLN A 202 5.11 6.07 17.69
CA GLN A 202 6.54 6.30 17.81
C GLN A 202 7.15 6.76 16.47
N ARG A 203 6.90 6.01 15.40
CA ARG A 203 7.39 6.33 14.04
C ARG A 203 6.84 7.66 13.53
N SER A 204 5.58 7.94 13.83
CA SER A 204 4.95 9.19 13.43
C SER A 204 5.64 10.39 14.06
N VAL A 205 6.00 10.31 15.35
CA VAL A 205 6.76 11.37 16.04
C VAL A 205 8.17 11.51 15.44
N GLU A 206 8.87 10.40 15.24
CA GLU A 206 10.25 10.39 14.71
C GLU A 206 10.33 10.96 13.28
N ILE A 207 9.48 10.48 12.36
CA ILE A 207 9.51 10.89 10.96
C ILE A 207 8.99 12.32 10.78
N SER A 208 7.92 12.71 11.49
CA SER A 208 7.42 14.09 11.39
C SER A 208 8.47 15.09 11.85
N ALA A 209 9.20 14.81 12.94
CA ALA A 209 10.30 15.65 13.39
C ALA A 209 11.46 15.67 12.38
N ALA A 210 11.83 14.52 11.81
CA ALA A 210 12.89 14.44 10.82
C ALA A 210 12.57 15.20 9.52
N CYS A 211 11.29 15.30 9.14
CA CYS A 211 10.82 15.91 7.91
C CYS A 211 10.27 17.34 8.09
N ASP A 212 10.27 17.91 9.31
CA ASP A 212 9.66 19.22 9.62
C ASP A 212 10.30 20.39 8.83
N HIS A 213 11.56 20.23 8.42
CA HIS A 213 12.28 21.22 7.63
C HIS A 213 11.88 21.25 6.14
N ILE A 214 11.11 20.27 5.65
CA ILE A 214 10.68 20.19 4.26
C ILE A 214 9.52 21.15 4.04
N GLU A 215 9.65 22.03 3.05
CA GLU A 215 8.64 23.04 2.77
C GLU A 215 7.29 22.43 2.40
N HIS A 216 6.23 23.13 2.83
CA HIS A 216 4.83 22.79 2.52
C HIS A 216 4.33 21.44 3.07
N LEU A 217 5.10 20.76 3.92
CA LEU A 217 4.61 19.62 4.70
C LEU A 217 3.91 20.07 5.97
N ARG A 218 2.94 19.27 6.40
CA ARG A 218 2.27 19.39 7.69
C ARG A 218 2.09 18.01 8.31
N PHE A 219 2.37 17.93 9.60
CA PHE A 219 2.14 16.73 10.39
C PHE A 219 1.23 17.08 11.57
N PRO A 220 0.31 16.19 11.98
CA PRO A 220 -0.40 16.39 13.22
C PRO A 220 0.57 16.19 14.38
N LYS A 221 0.36 16.89 15.51
CA LYS A 221 0.99 16.46 16.76
C LYS A 221 0.34 15.15 17.20
N TYR A 222 1.15 14.13 17.45
CA TYR A 222 0.72 12.86 18.04
C TYR A 222 0.80 12.96 19.57
N TYR A 223 -0.16 12.36 20.27
CA TYR A 223 -0.28 12.40 21.74
C TYR A 223 -0.11 10.99 22.32
N PRO A 224 1.13 10.53 22.59
CA PRO A 224 1.39 9.20 23.17
C PRO A 224 0.64 8.95 24.47
N GLU A 225 0.48 9.98 25.31
CA GLU A 225 -0.21 9.93 26.60
C GLU A 225 -1.74 9.73 26.47
N LEU A 226 -2.30 10.05 25.30
CA LEU A 226 -3.71 9.83 24.97
C LEU A 226 -3.88 8.63 24.01
N SER A 227 -2.81 7.86 23.82
CA SER A 227 -2.74 6.73 22.89
C SER A 227 -2.47 5.41 23.62
N SER A 228 -2.69 4.29 22.94
CA SER A 228 -2.48 2.93 23.44
C SER A 228 -2.38 1.97 22.26
N ASP A 229 -2.19 0.67 22.54
CA ASP A 229 -2.15 -0.41 21.56
C ASP A 229 -3.31 -0.45 20.54
N ARG A 230 -4.46 0.20 20.85
CA ARG A 230 -5.66 0.20 19.99
C ARG A 230 -6.24 1.58 19.73
N ILE A 231 -5.66 2.64 20.28
CA ILE A 231 -6.17 4.01 20.15
C ILE A 231 -5.00 4.94 19.84
N ILE A 232 -5.08 5.69 18.75
CA ILE A 232 -4.14 6.78 18.44
C ILE A 232 -4.90 8.10 18.54
N THR A 233 -4.30 9.05 19.22
CA THR A 233 -4.81 10.42 19.34
C THR A 233 -3.80 11.38 18.74
N MET A 234 -4.26 12.20 17.81
CA MET A 234 -3.43 13.19 17.11
C MET A 234 -4.22 14.46 16.81
N ASP A 235 -3.53 15.55 16.46
CA ASP A 235 -4.19 16.78 16.01
C ASP A 235 -5.09 16.50 14.80
N TRP A 236 -6.23 17.18 14.75
CA TRP A 236 -7.06 17.18 13.55
C TRP A 236 -6.44 18.09 12.49
N LEU A 237 -6.14 17.55 11.31
CA LEU A 237 -5.75 18.36 10.15
C LEU A 237 -6.98 18.74 9.32
N ASP A 238 -7.27 20.03 9.24
CA ASP A 238 -8.29 20.57 8.34
C ASP A 238 -7.79 20.58 6.89
N GLY A 239 -8.62 20.10 5.95
CA GLY A 239 -8.30 20.08 4.53
C GLY A 239 -9.18 19.11 3.73
N LYS A 240 -8.81 18.88 2.47
CA LYS A 240 -9.44 17.92 1.57
C LYS A 240 -8.57 16.68 1.44
N VAL A 241 -9.14 15.48 1.39
CA VAL A 241 -8.36 14.30 0.97
C VAL A 241 -7.93 14.47 -0.49
N LEU A 242 -6.83 13.82 -0.89
CA LEU A 242 -6.23 13.97 -2.24
C LEU A 242 -7.25 13.85 -3.39
N LYS A 243 -8.13 12.85 -3.34
CA LYS A 243 -9.17 12.66 -4.38
C LYS A 243 -10.15 13.82 -4.46
N GLU A 244 -10.52 14.42 -3.32
CA GLU A 244 -11.42 15.57 -3.28
C GLU A 244 -10.72 16.86 -3.72
N PHE A 245 -9.44 17.01 -3.36
CA PHE A 245 -8.60 18.09 -3.85
C PHE A 245 -8.55 18.08 -5.39
N ILE A 246 -8.19 16.95 -6.01
CA ILE A 246 -8.16 16.80 -7.47
C ILE A 246 -9.53 17.09 -8.10
N LYS A 247 -10.63 16.57 -7.52
CA LYS A 247 -12.00 16.82 -7.99
C LYS A 247 -12.41 18.29 -7.91
N SER A 248 -11.83 19.06 -6.99
CA SER A 248 -12.09 20.50 -6.90
C SER A 248 -11.38 21.31 -7.99
N ASN A 249 -10.70 20.64 -8.93
CA ASN A 249 -10.01 21.21 -10.07
C ASN A 249 -9.04 22.35 -9.69
N PRO A 250 -8.02 22.04 -8.88
CA PRO A 250 -7.07 23.03 -8.39
C PRO A 250 -6.20 23.55 -9.54
N SER A 251 -5.62 24.73 -9.35
CA SER A 251 -4.68 25.32 -10.30
C SER A 251 -3.46 24.42 -10.52
N GLN A 252 -2.78 24.58 -11.66
CA GLN A 252 -1.55 23.83 -11.93
C GLN A 252 -0.46 24.13 -10.88
N GLU A 253 -0.39 25.36 -10.39
CA GLU A 253 0.52 25.77 -9.33
C GLU A 253 0.27 24.99 -8.02
N ALA A 254 -0.99 24.87 -7.60
CA ALA A 254 -1.36 24.09 -6.42
C ALA A 254 -1.04 22.59 -6.59
N ARG A 255 -1.29 22.03 -7.79
CA ARG A 255 -0.93 20.64 -8.13
C ARG A 255 0.57 20.41 -8.04
N ASN A 256 1.36 21.32 -8.60
CA ASN A 256 2.82 21.24 -8.58
C ASN A 256 3.36 21.40 -7.16
N LYS A 257 2.82 22.32 -6.37
CA LYS A 257 3.21 22.54 -4.97
C LYS A 257 2.99 21.29 -4.12
N VAL A 258 1.80 20.69 -4.19
CA VAL A 258 1.48 19.44 -3.49
C VAL A 258 2.36 18.28 -4.01
N GLY A 259 2.56 18.19 -5.33
CA GLY A 259 3.41 17.19 -5.94
C GLY A 259 4.88 17.29 -5.52
N GLN A 260 5.43 18.51 -5.47
CA GLN A 260 6.79 18.77 -5.02
C GLN A 260 6.99 18.40 -3.57
N ALA A 261 6.07 18.81 -2.68
CA ALA A 261 6.12 18.46 -1.27
C ALA A 261 6.09 16.93 -1.06
N MET A 262 5.27 16.22 -1.86
CA MET A 262 5.22 14.76 -1.83
C MET A 262 6.51 14.12 -2.33
N TRP A 263 7.08 14.60 -3.44
CA TRP A 263 8.36 14.12 -3.95
C TRP A 263 9.47 14.30 -2.91
N ASP A 264 9.60 15.51 -2.38
CA ASP A 264 10.63 15.86 -1.40
C ASP A 264 10.53 15.02 -0.12
N PHE A 265 9.30 14.75 0.34
CA PHE A 265 9.05 13.89 1.48
C PHE A 265 9.55 12.46 1.26
N TYR A 266 9.25 11.87 0.10
CA TYR A 266 9.68 10.50 -0.23
C TYR A 266 11.17 10.43 -0.54
N ASP A 267 11.71 11.41 -1.25
CA ASP A 267 13.11 11.51 -1.61
C ASP A 267 13.98 11.58 -0.34
N TYR A 268 13.65 12.50 0.59
CA TYR A 268 14.39 12.64 1.86
C TYR A 268 14.35 11.37 2.71
N GLN A 269 13.19 10.72 2.81
CA GLN A 269 13.03 9.45 3.53
C GLN A 269 13.94 8.35 2.98
N ILE A 270 13.90 8.13 1.67
CA ILE A 270 14.65 7.07 1.00
C ILE A 270 16.16 7.39 1.01
N HIS A 271 16.52 8.59 0.57
CA HIS A 271 17.89 8.98 0.26
C HIS A 271 18.65 9.60 1.43
N THR A 272 17.97 10.05 2.49
CA THR A 272 18.62 10.57 3.70
C THR A 272 18.36 9.69 4.91
N LEU A 273 17.10 9.37 5.22
CA LEU A 273 16.77 8.60 6.43
C LEU A 273 17.02 7.10 6.29
N ARG A 274 17.15 6.58 5.07
CA ARG A 274 17.15 5.13 4.78
C ARG A 274 15.93 4.44 5.38
N GLN A 275 14.82 5.17 5.47
CA GLN A 275 13.56 4.69 6.02
C GLN A 275 12.42 5.35 5.27
N VAL A 276 11.45 4.58 4.78
CA VAL A 276 10.38 5.11 3.95
C VAL A 276 9.01 4.64 4.41
N HIS A 277 8.05 5.56 4.37
CA HIS A 277 6.63 5.26 4.45
C HIS A 277 6.17 4.51 3.18
N ALA A 278 6.17 3.18 3.24
CA ALA A 278 5.93 2.28 2.10
C ALA A 278 4.44 2.06 1.76
N ASP A 279 3.56 3.01 2.11
CA ASP A 279 2.14 3.02 1.72
C ASP A 279 1.70 4.40 1.18
N PRO A 280 2.07 4.75 -0.08
CA PRO A 280 1.63 5.97 -0.75
C PRO A 280 0.14 5.90 -1.15
N HIS A 281 -0.75 5.66 -0.19
CA HIS A 281 -2.19 5.61 -0.44
C HIS A 281 -2.78 7.04 -0.39
N PRO A 282 -3.61 7.45 -1.38
CA PRO A 282 -4.26 8.77 -1.40
C PRO A 282 -5.01 9.18 -0.12
N GLY A 283 -5.49 8.19 0.65
CA GLY A 283 -6.19 8.41 1.91
C GLY A 283 -5.30 8.86 3.08
N ASN A 284 -3.98 8.73 2.96
CA ASN A 284 -3.01 9.12 3.98
C ASN A 284 -2.60 10.61 3.86
N PHE A 285 -3.15 11.32 2.87
CA PHE A 285 -2.81 12.70 2.54
C PHE A 285 -4.02 13.63 2.66
N ILE A 286 -3.84 14.74 3.38
CA ILE A 286 -4.81 15.82 3.54
C ILE A 286 -4.21 17.11 2.99
N ILE A 287 -4.86 17.74 2.02
CA ILE A 287 -4.40 18.99 1.42
C ILE A 287 -5.07 20.15 2.15
N GLY A 288 -4.25 20.99 2.78
CA GLY A 288 -4.71 22.20 3.46
C GLY A 288 -5.30 23.22 2.49
N ASN A 289 -6.07 24.18 3.01
CA ASN A 289 -6.65 25.26 2.20
C ASN A 289 -5.60 26.19 1.58
N ASP A 290 -4.36 26.12 2.06
CA ASP A 290 -3.15 26.81 1.60
C ASP A 290 -2.25 25.92 0.72
N ASP A 291 -2.79 24.81 0.21
CA ASP A 291 -2.11 23.82 -0.63
C ASP A 291 -0.88 23.18 0.03
N THR A 292 -0.89 23.10 1.36
CA THR A 292 0.09 22.31 2.13
C THR A 292 -0.29 20.83 2.17
N LEU A 293 0.70 19.94 2.12
CA LEU A 293 0.52 18.50 2.17
C LEU A 293 0.59 18.00 3.61
N GLY A 294 -0.56 17.64 4.16
CA GLY A 294 -0.70 16.96 5.44
C GLY A 294 -0.52 15.45 5.32
N ILE A 295 0.30 14.84 6.17
CA ILE A 295 0.48 13.38 6.26
C ILE A 295 0.00 12.89 7.62
N ILE A 296 -0.86 11.86 7.65
CA ILE A 296 -1.56 11.44 8.88
C ILE A 296 -1.32 9.98 9.29
N ASP A 297 -0.70 9.15 8.45
CA ASP A 297 -0.51 7.73 8.72
C ASP A 297 0.94 7.32 8.44
N PHE A 298 1.55 6.61 9.39
CA PHE A 298 2.90 6.05 9.31
C PHE A 298 2.91 4.58 9.76
N GLY A 299 1.80 3.86 9.57
CA GLY A 299 1.66 2.46 9.97
C GLY A 299 2.60 1.51 9.22
N CYS A 300 3.06 1.91 8.02
CA CYS A 300 3.95 1.10 7.17
C CYS A 300 5.26 1.84 6.89
N VAL A 301 6.23 1.76 7.82
CA VAL A 301 7.59 2.28 7.63
C VAL A 301 8.55 1.12 7.45
N LYS A 302 9.38 1.19 6.41
CA LYS A 302 10.43 0.21 6.14
C LYS A 302 11.81 0.84 6.20
N VAL A 303 12.71 0.18 6.91
CA VAL A 303 14.14 0.49 6.91
C VAL A 303 14.74 -0.12 5.65
N ILE A 304 15.60 0.64 4.97
CA ILE A 304 16.27 0.24 3.74
C ILE A 304 17.72 -0.10 4.12
N PRO A 305 18.12 -1.38 4.14
CA PRO A 305 19.49 -1.75 4.46
C PRO A 305 20.46 -1.17 3.43
N ASP A 306 21.63 -0.70 3.88
CA ASP A 306 22.65 -0.15 2.97
C ASP A 306 23.14 -1.18 1.93
N GLU A 307 23.15 -2.46 2.30
CA GLU A 307 23.47 -3.59 1.42
C GLU A 307 22.54 -3.69 0.21
N PHE A 308 21.28 -3.25 0.37
CA PHE A 308 20.32 -3.15 -0.72
C PHE A 308 20.34 -1.76 -1.36
N TYR A 309 20.33 -0.70 -0.55
CA TYR A 309 20.25 0.69 -1.01
C TYR A 309 21.35 1.01 -2.03
N ASN A 310 22.60 0.75 -1.67
CA ASN A 310 23.75 1.16 -2.48
C ASN A 310 23.73 0.54 -3.89
N PRO A 311 23.63 -0.79 -4.05
CA PRO A 311 23.56 -1.39 -5.39
C PRO A 311 22.26 -1.04 -6.14
N TYR A 312 21.11 -0.97 -5.45
CA TYR A 312 19.83 -0.70 -6.12
C TYR A 312 19.76 0.72 -6.68
N PHE A 313 20.07 1.74 -5.88
CA PHE A 313 20.01 3.13 -6.33
C PHE A 313 21.13 3.49 -7.30
N LYS A 314 22.24 2.74 -7.27
CA LYS A 314 23.27 2.79 -8.31
C LYS A 314 22.70 2.43 -9.69
N LEU A 315 21.75 1.49 -9.80
CA LEU A 315 21.10 1.14 -11.08
C LEU A 315 20.22 2.26 -11.64
N LEU A 316 19.80 3.24 -10.83
CA LEU A 316 19.08 4.40 -11.35
C LEU A 316 20.00 5.37 -12.10
N ARG A 317 21.33 5.23 -12.04
CA ARG A 317 22.27 6.10 -12.77
C ARG A 317 22.39 5.68 -14.23
N LYS A 318 22.33 6.64 -15.15
CA LYS A 318 22.35 6.38 -16.59
C LYS A 318 23.64 5.70 -17.06
N GLU A 319 24.76 6.06 -16.43
CA GLU A 319 26.09 5.53 -16.72
C GLU A 319 26.20 4.05 -16.32
N MET A 320 25.60 3.68 -15.19
CA MET A 320 25.61 2.31 -14.67
C MET A 320 24.93 1.33 -15.62
N LEU A 321 23.86 1.77 -16.28
CA LEU A 321 23.12 0.96 -17.24
C LEU A 321 23.90 0.71 -18.54
N SER A 322 25.04 1.37 -18.73
CA SER A 322 25.93 1.19 -19.87
C SER A 322 27.26 0.49 -19.51
N ALA A 323 27.52 0.23 -18.22
CA ALA A 323 28.74 -0.40 -17.70
C ALA A 323 28.59 -1.94 -17.61
N ASN A 324 28.77 -2.66 -18.72
CA ASN A 324 28.40 -4.08 -18.85
C ASN A 324 28.88 -5.01 -17.70
N ASN A 325 30.17 -4.96 -17.31
CA ASN A 325 30.67 -5.86 -16.25
C ASN A 325 30.13 -5.48 -14.87
N GLU A 326 30.15 -4.19 -14.53
CA GLU A 326 29.67 -3.68 -13.24
C GLU A 326 28.14 -3.85 -13.08
N LEU A 327 27.41 -3.79 -14.20
CA LEU A 327 25.98 -4.03 -14.26
C LEU A 327 25.64 -5.49 -13.97
N GLU A 328 26.39 -6.45 -14.54
CA GLU A 328 26.18 -7.87 -14.27
C GLU A 328 26.43 -8.21 -12.80
N GLU A 329 27.54 -7.72 -12.22
CA GLU A 329 27.85 -7.89 -10.80
C GLU A 329 26.73 -7.32 -9.90
N THR A 330 26.23 -6.13 -10.22
CA THR A 330 25.14 -5.50 -9.48
C THR A 330 23.82 -6.29 -9.62
N PHE A 331 23.54 -6.85 -10.80
CA PHE A 331 22.37 -7.70 -11.01
C PHE A 331 22.45 -9.02 -10.24
N ILE A 332 23.64 -9.60 -10.09
CA ILE A 332 23.86 -10.78 -9.24
C ILE A 332 23.67 -10.41 -7.76
N GLN A 333 24.26 -9.30 -7.31
CA GLN A 333 24.15 -8.83 -5.92
C GLN A 333 22.68 -8.60 -5.52
N LEU A 334 21.87 -8.02 -6.42
CA LEU A 334 20.45 -7.78 -6.22
C LEU A 334 19.57 -8.99 -6.59
N GLN A 335 20.17 -10.14 -6.91
CA GLN A 335 19.50 -11.39 -7.24
C GLN A 335 18.53 -11.30 -8.43
N PHE A 336 18.75 -10.37 -9.35
CA PHE A 336 18.02 -10.31 -10.62
C PHE A 336 18.44 -11.45 -11.56
N ILE A 337 19.72 -11.81 -11.49
CA ILE A 337 20.32 -12.97 -12.17
C ILE A 337 21.19 -13.76 -11.18
N TYR A 338 21.51 -15.01 -11.52
CA TYR A 338 22.35 -15.88 -10.71
C TYR A 338 23.57 -16.36 -11.49
N GLU A 339 24.65 -16.71 -10.78
CA GLU A 339 25.89 -17.17 -11.40
C GLU A 339 25.69 -18.41 -12.29
N ASP A 340 24.85 -19.33 -11.83
CA ASP A 340 24.52 -20.60 -12.47
C ASP A 340 23.37 -20.53 -13.48
N ASP A 341 22.83 -19.33 -13.77
CA ASP A 341 21.86 -19.15 -14.84
C ASP A 341 22.50 -19.43 -16.22
N THR A 342 21.71 -19.98 -17.14
CA THR A 342 22.15 -20.15 -18.53
C THR A 342 22.42 -18.78 -19.15
N ARG A 343 23.30 -18.73 -20.17
CA ARG A 343 23.58 -17.48 -20.89
C ARG A 343 22.31 -16.84 -21.45
N GLU A 344 21.40 -17.65 -21.99
CA GLU A 344 20.12 -17.18 -22.53
C GLU A 344 19.22 -16.57 -21.45
N ASP A 345 19.24 -17.12 -20.23
CA ASP A 345 18.47 -16.58 -19.11
C ASP A 345 19.11 -15.29 -18.58
N LYS A 346 20.42 -15.25 -18.42
CA LYS A 346 21.14 -14.02 -18.03
C LYS A 346 20.83 -12.88 -19.00
N ASP A 347 20.92 -13.13 -20.30
CA ASP A 347 20.64 -12.12 -21.33
C ASP A 347 19.17 -11.66 -21.28
N TYR A 348 18.23 -12.60 -21.12
CA TYR A 348 16.79 -12.28 -21.04
C TYR A 348 16.44 -11.45 -19.80
N PHE A 349 16.78 -11.94 -18.60
CA PHE A 349 16.43 -11.27 -17.34
C PHE A 349 17.14 -9.93 -17.20
N SER A 350 18.42 -9.86 -17.57
CA SER A 350 19.17 -8.60 -17.58
C SER A 350 18.55 -7.57 -18.53
N GLY A 351 18.11 -8.00 -19.72
CA GLY A 351 17.45 -7.12 -20.68
C GLY A 351 16.17 -6.48 -20.11
N VAL A 352 15.29 -7.31 -19.53
CA VAL A 352 14.03 -6.85 -18.94
C VAL A 352 14.25 -5.95 -17.72
N VAL A 353 15.16 -6.33 -16.81
CA VAL A 353 15.46 -5.53 -15.61
C VAL A 353 16.12 -4.21 -15.98
N LYS A 354 17.01 -4.20 -16.97
CA LYS A 354 17.62 -2.97 -17.49
C LYS A 354 16.57 -2.01 -18.03
N GLU A 355 15.61 -2.49 -18.81
CA GLU A 355 14.50 -1.66 -19.32
C GLU A 355 13.65 -1.09 -18.18
N LEU A 356 13.37 -1.89 -17.15
CA LEU A 356 12.67 -1.43 -15.95
C LEU A 356 13.43 -0.31 -15.22
N MET A 357 14.74 -0.48 -15.01
CA MET A 357 15.57 0.52 -14.34
C MET A 357 15.69 1.82 -15.17
N VAL A 358 15.74 1.74 -16.50
CA VAL A 358 15.70 2.92 -17.38
C VAL A 358 14.40 3.70 -17.17
N LEU A 359 13.25 3.01 -17.14
CA LEU A 359 11.97 3.66 -16.95
C LEU A 359 11.84 4.28 -15.56
N LEU A 360 12.14 3.51 -14.50
CA LEU A 360 12.06 3.99 -13.11
C LEU A 360 13.03 5.15 -12.83
N GLY A 361 14.20 5.14 -13.46
CA GLY A 361 15.23 6.17 -13.34
C GLY A 361 14.93 7.45 -14.12
N LYS A 362 14.00 7.43 -15.10
CA LYS A 362 13.74 8.58 -15.99
C LYS A 362 13.44 9.91 -15.27
N PRO A 363 12.68 9.95 -14.15
CA PRO A 363 12.47 11.18 -13.40
C PRO A 363 13.76 11.74 -12.79
N PHE A 364 14.70 10.88 -12.39
CA PHE A 364 15.99 11.27 -11.81
C PHE A 364 17.02 11.73 -12.84
N HIS A 365 16.72 11.63 -14.14
CA HIS A 365 17.64 12.03 -15.22
C HIS A 365 17.36 13.42 -15.77
N GLN A 366 16.41 14.13 -15.19
CA GLN A 366 15.94 15.44 -15.63
C GLN A 366 15.86 16.38 -14.43
N GLU A 367 16.03 17.68 -14.64
CA GLU A 367 15.93 18.67 -13.55
C GLU A 367 14.49 18.80 -13.05
N GLU A 368 13.56 18.87 -13.99
CA GLU A 368 12.12 18.84 -13.76
C GLU A 368 11.53 17.68 -14.57
N PHE A 369 10.57 16.97 -13.97
CA PHE A 369 9.82 15.90 -14.62
C PHE A 369 8.33 16.21 -14.63
N ASP A 370 7.71 16.04 -15.79
CA ASP A 370 6.25 16.16 -15.97
C ASP A 370 5.59 14.79 -15.76
N PHE A 371 5.06 14.56 -14.56
CA PHE A 371 4.30 13.33 -14.27
C PHE A 371 2.93 13.31 -14.95
N GLY A 372 2.50 14.41 -15.59
CA GLY A 372 1.32 14.45 -16.44
C GLY A 372 1.48 13.73 -17.79
N ASP A 373 2.69 13.32 -18.18
CA ASP A 373 2.97 12.56 -19.40
C ASP A 373 2.40 11.13 -19.33
N ASP A 374 1.20 10.94 -19.86
CA ASP A 374 0.53 9.63 -19.89
C ASP A 374 1.29 8.59 -20.74
N ALA A 375 2.12 9.02 -21.70
CA ALA A 375 2.93 8.09 -22.50
C ALA A 375 4.04 7.43 -21.67
N TYR A 376 4.56 8.13 -20.65
CA TYR A 376 5.51 7.54 -19.70
C TYR A 376 4.88 6.42 -18.87
N PHE A 377 3.68 6.66 -18.33
CA PHE A 377 2.96 5.66 -17.54
C PHE A 377 2.53 4.47 -18.39
N GLN A 378 2.08 4.72 -19.63
CA GLN A 378 1.74 3.66 -20.56
C GLN A 378 2.91 2.68 -20.78
N ARG A 379 4.15 3.18 -20.93
CA ARG A 379 5.34 2.34 -21.05
C ARG A 379 5.63 1.51 -19.79
N ILE A 380 5.45 2.10 -18.61
CA ILE A 380 5.59 1.38 -17.33
C ILE A 380 4.58 0.23 -17.26
N PHE A 381 3.31 0.48 -17.62
CA PHE A 381 2.27 -0.55 -17.62
C PHE A 381 2.54 -1.65 -18.66
N GLU A 382 2.98 -1.29 -19.87
CA GLU A 382 3.36 -2.23 -20.91
C GLU A 382 4.49 -3.16 -20.47
N LEU A 383 5.54 -2.63 -19.83
CA LEU A 383 6.62 -3.45 -19.30
C LEU A 383 6.14 -4.37 -18.16
N GLY A 384 5.26 -3.87 -17.29
CA GLY A 384 4.60 -4.68 -16.25
C GLY A 384 3.80 -5.84 -16.84
N GLU A 385 3.08 -5.61 -17.94
CA GLU A 385 2.39 -6.67 -18.67
C GLU A 385 3.34 -7.70 -19.29
N VAL A 386 4.46 -7.26 -19.86
CA VAL A 386 5.50 -8.14 -20.42
C VAL A 386 6.03 -9.08 -19.34
N ILE A 387 6.37 -8.54 -18.16
CA ILE A 387 6.84 -9.34 -17.02
C ILE A 387 5.76 -10.32 -16.56
N SER A 388 4.52 -9.85 -16.37
CA SER A 388 3.39 -10.65 -15.90
C SER A 388 3.02 -11.80 -16.86
N LYS A 389 3.10 -11.56 -18.18
CA LYS A 389 2.79 -12.56 -19.22
C LYS A 389 3.98 -13.50 -19.52
N SER A 390 5.19 -13.14 -19.08
CA SER A 390 6.40 -13.91 -19.39
C SER A 390 6.36 -15.32 -18.80
N LYS A 391 6.57 -16.32 -19.68
CA LYS A 391 6.73 -17.71 -19.28
C LYS A 391 8.01 -17.92 -18.48
N LYS A 392 9.12 -17.25 -18.86
CA LYS A 392 10.41 -17.35 -18.17
C LYS A 392 10.37 -16.85 -16.73
N PHE A 393 9.67 -15.75 -16.45
CA PHE A 393 9.47 -15.30 -15.06
C PHE A 393 8.59 -16.27 -14.26
N ARG A 394 7.46 -16.70 -14.84
CA ARG A 394 6.51 -17.59 -14.17
C ARG A 394 7.05 -18.98 -13.86
N GLU A 395 7.90 -19.53 -14.74
CA GLU A 395 8.51 -20.85 -14.59
C GLU A 395 9.88 -20.80 -13.92
N SER A 396 10.34 -19.62 -13.48
CA SER A 396 11.62 -19.51 -12.77
C SER A 396 11.55 -20.23 -11.43
N GLU A 397 12.47 -21.15 -11.17
CA GLU A 397 12.56 -21.87 -9.89
C GLU A 397 13.21 -21.02 -8.78
N LYS A 398 13.78 -19.87 -9.15
CA LYS A 398 14.49 -18.91 -8.31
C LYS A 398 13.70 -17.59 -8.26
N ALA A 399 13.55 -17.03 -7.07
CA ALA A 399 12.90 -15.73 -6.87
C ALA A 399 13.83 -14.61 -7.33
N ARG A 400 13.45 -13.86 -8.36
CA ARG A 400 14.31 -12.83 -8.96
C ARG A 400 14.06 -11.44 -8.38
N GLY A 401 15.13 -10.82 -7.90
CA GLY A 401 15.14 -9.51 -7.25
C GLY A 401 15.14 -9.60 -5.72
N ALA A 402 15.88 -8.70 -5.07
CA ALA A 402 15.93 -8.62 -3.62
C ALA A 402 14.56 -8.31 -3.00
N ARG A 403 14.28 -8.87 -1.82
CA ARG A 403 13.04 -8.67 -1.05
C ARG A 403 12.72 -7.18 -0.87
N ASP A 404 13.72 -6.38 -0.51
CA ASP A 404 13.57 -4.93 -0.29
C ASP A 404 13.16 -4.17 -1.57
N GLY A 405 13.54 -4.71 -2.74
CA GLY A 405 13.18 -4.15 -4.04
C GLY A 405 11.69 -4.13 -4.31
N LEU A 406 10.92 -5.10 -3.80
CA LEU A 406 9.46 -5.12 -3.93
C LEU A 406 8.83 -3.88 -3.28
N TYR A 407 9.32 -3.48 -2.11
CA TYR A 407 8.80 -2.33 -1.38
C TYR A 407 9.14 -1.03 -2.06
N ILE A 408 10.40 -0.85 -2.44
CA ILE A 408 10.88 0.38 -3.06
C ILE A 408 10.20 0.58 -4.41
N ASN A 409 10.14 -0.45 -5.25
CA ASN A 409 9.41 -0.40 -6.51
C ASN A 409 7.93 -0.01 -6.29
N ARG A 410 7.24 -0.69 -5.36
CA ARG A 410 5.83 -0.40 -5.05
C ARG A 410 5.62 1.03 -4.54
N THR A 411 6.55 1.51 -3.71
CA THR A 411 6.50 2.88 -3.16
C THR A 411 6.67 3.90 -4.27
N TYR A 412 7.67 3.75 -5.15
CA TYR A 412 7.84 4.62 -6.30
C TYR A 412 6.66 4.55 -7.27
N PHE A 413 6.14 3.36 -7.58
CA PHE A 413 4.97 3.24 -8.45
C PHE A 413 3.75 3.95 -7.88
N GLY A 414 3.50 3.81 -6.57
CA GLY A 414 2.40 4.51 -5.91
C GLY A 414 2.59 6.02 -5.91
N LEU A 415 3.80 6.50 -5.60
CA LEU A 415 4.17 7.91 -5.69
C LEU A 415 3.96 8.46 -7.11
N TYR A 416 4.53 7.80 -8.12
CA TYR A 416 4.42 8.21 -9.52
C TYR A 416 2.95 8.24 -9.96
N SER A 417 2.16 7.23 -9.59
CA SER A 417 0.72 7.20 -9.88
C SER A 417 -0.01 8.39 -9.28
N ILE A 418 0.28 8.77 -8.03
CA ILE A 418 -0.32 9.96 -7.40
C ILE A 418 0.10 11.23 -8.13
N LEU A 419 1.39 11.39 -8.45
CA LEU A 419 1.89 12.55 -9.18
C LEU A 419 1.26 12.67 -10.57
N ASN A 420 0.97 11.55 -11.24
CA ASN A 420 0.21 11.53 -12.49
C ASN A 420 -1.27 11.88 -12.32
N GLU A 421 -1.93 11.39 -11.27
CA GLU A 421 -3.31 11.80 -10.96
C GLU A 421 -3.40 13.32 -10.69
N LEU A 422 -2.38 13.88 -10.02
CA LEU A 422 -2.24 15.32 -9.82
C LEU A 422 -1.91 16.08 -11.12
N LYS A 423 -1.32 15.39 -12.11
CA LYS A 423 -0.67 16.01 -13.28
C LYS A 423 0.42 17.00 -12.86
N ALA A 424 1.21 16.62 -11.87
CA ALA A 424 2.22 17.49 -11.26
C ALA A 424 3.50 17.56 -12.12
N LYS A 425 4.07 18.76 -12.21
CA LYS A 425 5.46 18.97 -12.62
C LYS A 425 6.29 19.17 -11.36
N VAL A 426 7.38 18.43 -11.27
CA VAL A 426 8.18 18.30 -10.05
C VAL A 426 9.64 18.46 -10.40
N VAL A 427 10.36 19.27 -9.62
CA VAL A 427 11.82 19.34 -9.63
C VAL A 427 12.35 18.10 -8.94
N THR A 428 12.96 17.21 -9.72
CA THR A 428 13.40 15.88 -9.27
C THR A 428 14.88 15.85 -8.92
N ASN A 429 15.66 16.81 -9.40
CA ASN A 429 17.09 16.91 -9.09
C ASN A 429 17.34 17.84 -7.90
N LYS A 430 17.65 17.26 -6.74
CA LYS A 430 18.30 18.00 -5.65
C LYS A 430 19.83 17.88 -5.75
N PRO A 431 20.59 18.94 -5.41
CA PRO A 431 22.07 18.91 -5.39
C PRO A 431 22.66 17.81 -4.50
N GLU A 432 21.89 17.30 -3.53
CA GLU A 432 22.32 16.33 -2.52
C GLU A 432 22.62 14.93 -3.09
N LEU A 433 21.99 14.55 -4.20
CA LEU A 433 22.35 13.32 -4.94
C LEU A 433 23.71 13.45 -5.67
N LYS A 434 24.29 14.65 -5.77
CA LYS A 434 25.70 14.83 -6.16
C LYS A 434 26.67 14.54 -5.02
N ALA A 435 26.25 14.58 -3.75
CA ALA A 435 27.16 14.46 -2.62
C ALA A 435 27.49 13.01 -2.23
N VAL A 436 26.71 12.03 -2.71
CA VAL A 436 27.10 10.60 -2.70
C VAL A 436 27.91 10.24 -3.97
N ALA A 437 28.25 11.24 -4.80
CA ALA A 437 29.16 11.10 -5.93
C ALA A 437 30.60 11.46 -5.51
N VAL A 438 31.20 10.62 -4.67
CA VAL A 438 32.65 10.36 -4.66
C VAL A 438 32.88 8.87 -4.47
#